data_AF-A0A964W3P5-F1
#
_entry.id   AF-A0A964W3P5-F1
#
_cell.length_a   1.000
_cell.length_b   1.000
_cell.length_c   1.000
_cell.angle_alpha   90.00
_cell.angle_beta   90.00
_cell.angle_gamma   90.00
#
_symmetry.space_group_name_H-M   'P 1'
#
loop_
_entity.id
_entity.type
_entity.pdbx_description
1 polymer ?
#
loop_
_entity_poly.entity_id
_entity_poly.type
_entity_poly.pdbx_seq_one_letter_code
_entity_poly.pdbx_strand_id
1 'polypeptide(L)' 'MSITTILILIFFIAALGITIGILKRNKVVLIISIAMCILTIAFALFLVFVLIPAM' A
#
# COMPACT_ATOMS: atom_id res chain seq x y z
N MET A 1 -1.10 14.85 -12.01
CA MET A 1 -0.41 13.56 -11.79
C MET A 1 -1.47 12.49 -11.70
N SER A 2 -1.39 11.44 -12.52
CA SER A 2 -2.46 10.42 -12.59
C SER A 2 -2.57 9.64 -11.27
N ILE A 3 -3.76 9.15 -10.93
CA ILE A 3 -4.02 8.28 -9.76
C ILE A 3 -3.01 7.12 -9.71
N THR A 4 -2.61 6.61 -10.87
CA THR A 4 -1.59 5.56 -11.00
C THR A 4 -0.22 5.96 -10.43
N THR A 5 0.21 7.21 -10.62
CA THR A 5 1.49 7.70 -10.08
C THR A 5 1.49 7.79 -8.56
N ILE A 6 0.34 8.12 -7.96
CA ILE A 6 0.17 8.18 -6.49
C ILE A 6 0.21 6.76 -5.90
N LEU A 7 -0.47 5.81 -6.53
CA LEU A 7 -0.47 4.40 -6.12
C LEU A 7 0.94 3.78 -6.14
N ILE A 8 1.71 4.03 -7.18
CA ILE A 8 3.10 3.54 -7.29
C ILE A 8 3.98 4.08 -6.16
N LEU A 9 3.82 5.37 -5.84
CA LEU A 9 4.59 6.04 -4.79
C LEU A 9 4.26 5.46 -3.41
N ILE A 10 2.98 5.21 -3.14
CA ILE A 10 2.53 4.55 -1.90
C ILE A 10 3.07 3.13 -1.79
N PHE A 11 3.13 2.39 -2.90
CA PHE A 11 3.70 1.03 -2.95
C PHE A 11 5.18 1.03 -2.60
N PHE A 12 5.93 2.04 -3.09
CA PHE A 12 7.34 2.22 -2.78
C PHE A 12 7.58 2.52 -1.30
N ILE A 13 6.75 3.39 -0.69
CA ILE A 13 6.81 3.69 0.74
C ILE A 13 6.51 2.45 1.58
N ALA A 14 5.52 1.65 1.19
CA ALA A 14 5.19 0.42 1.90
C ALA A 14 6.34 -0.60 1.85
N ALA A 15 6.99 -0.77 0.70
CA ALA A 15 8.15 -1.66 0.57
C ALA A 15 9.34 -1.21 1.45
N LEU A 16 9.59 0.10 1.53
CA LEU A 16 10.60 0.66 2.43
C LEU A 16 10.24 0.46 3.91
N GLY A 17 8.96 0.62 4.28
CA GLY A 17 8.46 0.36 5.64
C GLY A 17 8.66 -1.11 6.07
N ILE A 18 8.40 -2.05 5.16
CA ILE A 18 8.59 -3.49 5.41
C ILE A 18 10.08 -3.80 5.59
N THR A 19 10.95 -3.34 4.69
CA THR A 19 12.39 -3.61 4.77
C THR A 19 13.02 -3.03 6.04
N ILE A 20 12.65 -1.81 6.42
CA ILE A 20 13.12 -1.19 7.68
C ILE A 20 12.54 -1.92 8.90
N GLY A 21 11.26 -2.30 8.87
CA GLY A 21 10.61 -3.06 9.95
C GLY A 21 11.28 -4.41 10.21
N ILE A 22 11.63 -5.14 9.14
CA ILE A 22 12.37 -6.40 9.20
C ILE A 22 13.79 -6.16 9.74
N LEU A 23 14.51 -5.18 9.20
CA LEU A 23 15.90 -4.89 9.58
C LEU A 23 16.00 -4.52 11.06
N LYS A 24 15.07 -3.70 11.57
CA LYS A 24 15.05 -3.24 12.96
C LYS A 24 14.41 -4.24 13.93
N ARG A 25 13.95 -5.41 13.45
CA ARG A 25 13.12 -6.40 14.19
C ARG A 25 11.96 -5.76 14.96
N ASN A 26 11.47 -4.60 14.52
CA ASN A 26 10.46 -3.87 15.23
C ASN A 26 9.07 -4.37 14.81
N LYS A 27 8.51 -5.26 15.62
CA LYS A 27 7.21 -5.89 15.39
C LYS A 27 6.10 -4.87 15.18
N VAL A 28 6.15 -3.73 15.88
CA VAL A 28 5.13 -2.67 15.77
C VAL A 28 5.17 -2.01 14.38
N VAL A 29 6.37 -1.64 13.91
CA VAL A 29 6.54 -1.03 12.58
C VAL A 29 6.17 -2.02 11.48
N LEU A 30 6.50 -3.30 11.66
CA LEU A 30 6.12 -4.35 10.72
C LEU A 30 4.59 -4.47 10.60
N ILE A 31 3.89 -4.51 11.73
CA ILE A 31 2.41 -4.61 11.76
C ILE A 31 1.77 -3.39 11.09
N ILE A 32 2.23 -2.18 11.42
CA ILE A 32 1.72 -0.95 10.81
C ILE A 32 1.95 -0.96 9.30
N SER A 33 3.14 -1.39 8.86
CA SER A 33 3.48 -1.47 7.44
C SER A 33 2.62 -2.48 6.69
N ILE A 34 2.34 -3.64 7.29
CA ILE A 34 1.46 -4.66 6.72
C ILE A 34 0.02 -4.15 6.64
N ALA A 35 -0.49 -3.50 7.69
CA ALA A 35 -1.84 -2.93 7.70
C ALA A 35 -2.02 -1.88 6.59
N MET A 36 -1.05 -0.98 6.41
CA MET A 36 -1.06 0.01 5.34
C MET A 36 -1.01 -0.63 3.94
N CYS A 37 -0.28 -1.74 3.80
CA CYS A 37 -0.20 -2.49 2.55
C CYS A 37 -1.55 -3.16 2.19
N ILE A 38 -2.22 -3.78 3.18
CA ILE A 38 -3.55 -4.37 2.98
C ILE A 38 -4.57 -3.30 2.58
N LEU A 39 -4.55 -2.14 3.25
CA LEU A 39 -5.49 -1.04 3.00
C LEU A 39 -5.33 -0.45 1.59
N THR A 40 -4.09 -0.38 1.10
CA THR A 40 -3.78 0.10 -0.26
C THR A 40 -4.13 -0.92 -1.34
N ILE A 41 -3.95 -2.21 -1.09
CA ILE A 41 -4.44 -3.28 -2.00
C ILE A 41 -5.96 -3.28 -2.05
N ALA A 42 -6.65 -3.14 -0.92
CA ALA A 42 -8.12 -3.06 -0.87
C ALA A 42 -8.64 -1.84 -1.66
N PHE A 43 -7.97 -0.69 -1.51
CA PHE A 43 -8.30 0.51 -2.29
C PHE A 43 -8.05 0.32 -3.79
N ALA A 44 -6.95 -0.32 -4.18
CA ALA A 44 -6.67 -0.65 -5.58
C ALA A 44 -7.72 -1.59 -6.18
N LEU A 45 -8.12 -2.63 -5.43
CA LEU A 45 -9.18 -3.56 -5.82
C LEU A 45 -10.52 -2.83 -5.97
N PHE A 46 -10.88 -1.94 -5.04
CA PHE A 46 -12.08 -1.11 -5.16
C PHE A 46 -12.06 -0.27 -6.44
N LEU A 47 -10.93 0.37 -6.75
CA LEU A 47 -10.80 1.17 -7.97
C LEU A 47 -11.00 0.31 -9.23
N VAL A 48 -10.39 -0.87 -9.28
CA VAL A 48 -10.44 -1.75 -10.45
C VAL A 48 -11.82 -2.39 -10.63
N PHE A 49 -12.43 -2.90 -9.55
CA PHE A 49 -13.66 -3.68 -9.63
C PHE A 49 -14.94 -2.86 -9.49
N VAL A 50 -14.89 -1.69 -8.85
CA VAL A 50 -16.10 -0.89 -8.59
C VAL A 50 -16.09 0.37 -9.44
N LEU A 51 -14.95 1.09 -9.49
CA LEU A 51 -14.92 2.38 -10.17
C LEU A 51 -14.84 2.24 -11.70
N ILE A 52 -14.01 1.32 -12.24
CA ILE A 52 -13.88 1.12 -13.69
C ILE A 52 -15.19 0.70 -14.37
N PRO A 53 -15.98 -0.27 -13.84
CA PRO A 53 -17.23 -0.68 -14.49
C PRO A 53 -18.39 0.31 -14.29
N ALA A 54 -18.27 1.23 -13.33
CA ALA A 54 -19.31 2.21 -13.01
C ALA A 54 -19.15 3.54 -13.78
N MET A 55 -18.03 3.73 -14.50
CA MET A 55 -17.83 4.82 -15.46
C MET A 55 -18.10 4.35 -16.89
#